data_AF-A0A9C6SI56-F1
#
_entry.id   AF-A0A9C6SI56-F1
#
_cell.length_a   1.000
_cell.length_b   1.000
_cell.length_c   1.000
_cell.angle_alpha   90.00
_cell.angle_beta   90.00
_cell.angle_gamma   90.00
#
_symmetry.space_group_name_H-M   'P 1'
#
loop_
_entity.id
_entity.type
_entity.pdbx_description
1 polymer ?
#
loop_
_entity_poly.entity_id
_entity_poly.type
_entity_poly.pdbx_seq_one_letter_code
_entity_poly.pdbx_strand_id
1 'polypeptide(L)'
;MESCSDDDIENDLEDLYGVRDGTLFVIDATPSMFKNDPDNPYFLQCIKQYKEVLKQKLVWDRQDWIGLVLFGTEIWDKDPEIKHILTLQKLGLPSRESMKEIMKIDEGNKWKDYRDIASSTAYPLYDVLWHAAEVFSAIRITMPMRRVIIFTSCDNPPCNDNEKHRIRVQATSYSDMDLQLLVVGLGENWNHDLFYKDLEMLSKKIDEDDYNRISLKDIVEQVKLPSRNMAQLPWRLGENVIIDVSLRSLSVKTSYLKKENISKKSNIPLTSHTYHVVDEDNDIEEVGDEESQQALLPILDIDIQKYQTFGGEKINFTPAEVRCLYTTREIGIDLICMKHISYHPLYHVETPYFVIPSKSYRKDNKLLFGALLNKCEAKDLMIICAVKIRKSFGTSLYTMIPNVKSGGFYLYKIPFKENVQNISEYFPEYIYDDNEKKPPIVPNGVELLEQIIKKLSIEYNPKLFSNPEVQDQHQMIEALALDLEKPEPLPDDTLPKTDKMYKLVNDLLNEYDKVFMDKMDDINDDPPEKKHKKSNKVMKPSDFSKNKIQEYLRTGQIATFTVPQLKQMLETLGLKLSGKKDELINRIEKHFE
;
A
#
# COMPACT_ATOMS: atom_id res chain seq x y z
N MET A 1 15.19 18.53 31.25
CA MET A 1 15.33 17.07 31.44
C MET A 1 14.20 16.64 32.34
N GLU A 2 13.01 16.51 31.78
CA GLU A 2 11.90 15.89 32.49
C GLU A 2 12.12 14.38 32.45
N SER A 3 11.97 13.76 33.61
CA SER A 3 12.13 12.33 33.83
C SER A 3 11.17 11.54 32.92
N CYS A 4 11.71 10.66 32.09
CA CYS A 4 10.94 9.57 31.49
C CYS A 4 10.42 8.68 32.63
N SER A 5 9.16 8.86 33.02
CA SER A 5 8.46 8.01 33.98
C SER A 5 8.14 6.65 33.34
N ASP A 6 8.32 5.59 34.12
CA ASP A 6 8.08 4.19 33.74
C ASP A 6 6.59 3.83 33.55
N ASP A 7 5.66 4.75 33.86
CA ASP A 7 4.21 4.50 33.87
C ASP A 7 3.55 4.38 32.48
N ASP A 8 4.30 4.53 31.39
CA ASP A 8 3.77 4.59 30.02
C ASP A 8 3.88 3.26 29.22
N ILE A 9 4.24 2.15 29.89
CA ILE A 9 4.49 0.84 29.26
C ILE A 9 3.19 0.12 28.84
N GLU A 10 2.01 0.54 29.33
CA GLU A 10 0.76 -0.18 29.10
C GLU A 10 0.16 -0.10 27.68
N ASN A 11 0.66 0.78 26.79
CA ASN A 11 0.02 0.99 25.49
C ASN A 11 0.45 0.02 24.35
N ASP A 12 1.40 -0.89 24.59
CA ASP A 12 1.78 -1.90 23.59
C ASP A 12 0.90 -3.17 23.67
N LEU A 13 -0.06 -3.25 24.60
CA LEU A 13 -0.97 -4.40 24.79
C LEU A 13 -2.30 -4.30 24.02
N GLU A 14 -2.57 -3.21 23.30
CA GLU A 14 -3.81 -3.06 22.51
C GLU A 14 -3.84 -3.86 21.19
N ASP A 15 -2.75 -4.54 20.82
CA ASP A 15 -2.71 -5.46 19.68
C ASP A 15 -3.53 -6.77 19.90
N LEU A 16 -4.15 -6.96 21.07
CA LEU A 16 -4.94 -8.14 21.44
C LEU A 16 -6.43 -8.08 21.09
N TYR A 17 -6.96 -6.94 20.65
CA TYR A 17 -8.31 -6.86 20.07
C TYR A 17 -8.22 -6.40 18.63
N GLY A 18 -8.17 -7.37 17.71
CA GLY A 18 -8.32 -7.07 16.28
C GLY A 18 -9.57 -6.24 16.06
N VAL A 19 -9.39 -5.01 15.59
CA VAL A 19 -10.47 -4.10 15.18
C VAL A 19 -11.33 -4.81 14.14
N ARG A 20 -12.60 -5.01 14.46
CA ARG A 20 -13.57 -5.70 13.58
C ARG A 20 -14.55 -4.68 13.01
N ASP A 21 -14.61 -4.57 11.70
CA ASP A 21 -15.65 -3.78 11.04
C ASP A 21 -16.85 -4.69 10.72
N GLY A 22 -18.07 -4.16 10.88
CA GLY A 22 -19.31 -4.89 10.63
C GLY A 22 -20.06 -4.30 9.45
N THR A 23 -20.31 -5.13 8.42
CA THR A 23 -21.05 -4.72 7.22
C THR A 23 -22.23 -5.65 6.95
N LEU A 24 -23.44 -5.10 6.99
CA LEU A 24 -24.67 -5.80 6.62
C LEU A 24 -25.08 -5.39 5.21
N PHE A 25 -25.05 -6.34 4.28
CA PHE A 25 -25.57 -6.18 2.93
C PHE A 25 -27.07 -6.45 2.92
N VAL A 26 -27.84 -5.54 2.36
CA VAL A 26 -29.29 -5.64 2.23
C VAL A 26 -29.63 -5.52 0.76
N ILE A 27 -30.18 -6.57 0.15
CA ILE A 27 -30.51 -6.59 -1.28
C ILE A 27 -32.03 -6.59 -1.44
N ASP A 28 -32.50 -5.65 -2.25
CA ASP A 28 -33.88 -5.62 -2.75
C ASP A 28 -34.15 -6.84 -3.63
N ALA A 29 -35.17 -7.62 -3.28
CA ALA A 29 -35.62 -8.79 -4.01
C ALA A 29 -37.02 -8.59 -4.63
N THR A 30 -37.43 -7.34 -4.84
CA THR A 30 -38.71 -7.03 -5.51
C THR A 30 -38.64 -7.25 -7.03
N PRO A 31 -39.79 -7.37 -7.72
CA PRO A 31 -39.82 -7.66 -9.15
C PRO A 31 -39.02 -6.69 -10.04
N SER A 32 -38.81 -5.43 -9.65
CA SER A 32 -38.02 -4.48 -10.44
C SER A 32 -36.55 -4.89 -10.58
N MET A 33 -36.01 -5.58 -9.58
CA MET A 33 -34.62 -6.04 -9.55
C MET A 33 -34.33 -7.17 -10.56
N PHE A 34 -35.38 -7.79 -11.13
CA PHE A 34 -35.29 -8.89 -12.09
C PHE A 34 -35.71 -8.51 -13.51
N LYS A 35 -36.09 -7.25 -13.78
CA LYS A 35 -36.67 -6.81 -15.06
C LYS A 35 -35.68 -6.33 -16.12
N ASN A 36 -34.48 -5.90 -15.72
CA ASN A 36 -33.56 -5.21 -16.62
C ASN A 36 -32.99 -6.11 -17.73
N ASP A 37 -32.21 -7.11 -17.33
CA ASP A 37 -31.54 -8.04 -18.23
C ASP A 37 -32.02 -9.48 -17.88
N PRO A 38 -32.56 -10.24 -18.84
CA PRO A 38 -33.00 -11.62 -18.62
C PRO A 38 -31.90 -12.56 -18.11
N ASP A 39 -30.66 -12.33 -18.52
CA ASP A 39 -29.51 -13.19 -18.22
C ASP A 39 -28.65 -12.64 -17.08
N ASN A 40 -28.68 -11.33 -16.84
CA ASN A 40 -27.89 -10.69 -15.78
C ASN A 40 -28.65 -9.58 -15.03
N PRO A 41 -29.75 -9.92 -14.33
CA PRO A 41 -30.59 -8.94 -13.63
C PRO A 41 -29.82 -8.20 -12.53
N TYR A 42 -30.34 -7.05 -12.09
CA TYR A 42 -29.72 -6.25 -11.03
C TYR A 42 -29.49 -7.05 -9.74
N PHE A 43 -30.44 -7.91 -9.38
CA PHE A 43 -30.27 -8.84 -8.25
C PHE A 43 -29.00 -9.69 -8.39
N LEU A 44 -28.81 -10.33 -9.55
CA LEU A 44 -27.64 -11.17 -9.82
C LEU A 44 -26.34 -10.35 -9.83
N GLN A 45 -26.37 -9.12 -10.35
CA GLN A 45 -25.23 -8.21 -10.29
C GLN A 45 -24.82 -7.88 -8.85
N CYS A 46 -25.78 -7.69 -7.94
CA CYS A 46 -25.52 -7.46 -6.52
C CYS A 46 -24.90 -8.69 -5.85
N ILE A 47 -25.44 -9.89 -6.15
CA ILE A 47 -24.89 -11.15 -5.64
C ILE A 47 -23.46 -11.37 -6.13
N LYS A 48 -23.16 -11.07 -7.39
CA LYS A 48 -21.79 -11.11 -7.94
C LYS A 48 -20.85 -10.15 -7.21
N GLN A 49 -21.30 -8.92 -6.94
CA GLN A 49 -20.49 -7.96 -6.17
C GLN A 49 -20.25 -8.41 -4.73
N TYR A 50 -21.29 -8.94 -4.07
CA TYR A 50 -21.17 -9.52 -2.73
C TYR A 50 -20.21 -10.71 -2.71
N LYS A 51 -20.27 -11.59 -3.73
CA LYS A 51 -19.33 -12.70 -3.93
C LYS A 51 -17.89 -12.20 -3.99
N GLU A 52 -17.62 -11.16 -4.77
CA GLU A 52 -16.30 -10.55 -4.88
C GLU A 52 -15.80 -9.93 -3.57
N VAL A 53 -16.70 -9.33 -2.77
CA VAL A 53 -16.36 -8.83 -1.43
C VAL A 53 -16.00 -9.98 -0.50
N LEU A 54 -16.82 -11.04 -0.47
CA LEU A 54 -16.57 -12.23 0.36
C LEU A 54 -15.25 -12.90 0.02
N LYS A 55 -14.94 -13.09 -1.28
CA LYS A 55 -13.66 -13.64 -1.74
C LYS A 55 -12.49 -12.86 -1.18
N GLN A 56 -12.51 -11.53 -1.32
CA GLN A 56 -11.40 -10.70 -0.85
C GLN A 56 -11.29 -10.72 0.67
N LYS A 57 -12.41 -10.67 1.39
CA LYS A 57 -12.43 -10.68 2.86
C LYS A 57 -11.91 -12.01 3.42
N LEU A 58 -12.30 -13.15 2.85
CA LEU A 58 -11.77 -14.46 3.23
C LEU A 58 -10.24 -14.57 3.09
N VAL A 59 -9.64 -13.82 2.16
CA VAL A 59 -8.21 -13.88 1.89
C VAL A 59 -7.43 -12.84 2.72
N TRP A 60 -7.92 -11.60 2.81
CA TRP A 60 -7.16 -10.45 3.35
C TRP A 60 -7.48 -10.14 4.80
N ASP A 61 -8.70 -10.44 5.27
CA ASP A 61 -9.22 -9.87 6.50
C ASP A 61 -10.02 -10.89 7.30
N ARG A 62 -9.37 -11.42 8.33
CA ARG A 62 -9.87 -12.57 9.09
C ARG A 62 -10.86 -12.20 10.19
N GLN A 63 -11.16 -10.92 10.41
CA GLN A 63 -11.90 -10.49 11.59
C GLN A 63 -13.14 -9.65 11.32
N ASP A 64 -13.31 -9.12 10.11
CA ASP A 64 -14.50 -8.35 9.74
C ASP A 64 -15.75 -9.23 9.64
N TRP A 65 -16.88 -8.67 10.07
CA TRP A 65 -18.17 -9.34 10.09
C TRP A 65 -19.00 -8.92 8.90
N ILE A 66 -19.53 -9.91 8.19
CA ILE A 66 -20.32 -9.69 6.98
C ILE A 66 -21.64 -10.46 7.13
N GLY A 67 -22.73 -9.85 6.69
CA GLY A 67 -24.05 -10.48 6.63
C GLY A 67 -24.77 -10.11 5.34
N LEU A 68 -25.74 -10.93 4.95
CA LEU A 68 -26.57 -10.73 3.77
C LEU A 68 -28.05 -10.97 4.11
N VAL A 69 -28.87 -9.95 3.88
CA VAL A 69 -30.32 -9.96 4.08
C VAL A 69 -31.00 -9.58 2.77
N LEU A 70 -32.08 -10.29 2.43
CA LEU A 70 -32.98 -9.94 1.35
C LEU A 70 -34.25 -9.33 1.91
N PHE A 71 -34.84 -8.37 1.19
CA PHE A 71 -36.16 -7.83 1.54
C PHE A 71 -37.07 -7.73 0.32
N GLY A 72 -38.38 -7.71 0.58
CA GLY A 72 -39.38 -7.76 -0.48
C GLY A 72 -39.60 -9.17 -1.03
N THR A 73 -39.39 -10.20 -0.19
CA THR A 73 -39.65 -11.61 -0.52
C THR A 73 -41.02 -12.05 0.01
N GLU A 74 -41.64 -13.07 -0.58
CA GLU A 74 -42.86 -13.70 -0.06
C GLU A 74 -42.56 -14.67 1.09
N ILE A 75 -41.32 -15.15 1.18
CA ILE A 75 -40.82 -15.97 2.29
C ILE A 75 -40.07 -15.05 3.27
N TRP A 76 -40.18 -15.32 4.57
CA TRP A 76 -39.50 -14.55 5.60
C TRP A 76 -38.92 -15.41 6.73
N ASP A 77 -38.03 -14.83 7.51
CA ASP A 77 -37.48 -15.43 8.72
C ASP A 77 -38.56 -15.58 9.78
N LYS A 78 -38.63 -16.74 10.42
CA LYS A 78 -39.64 -17.02 11.46
C LYS A 78 -39.19 -16.60 12.86
N ASP A 79 -37.91 -16.30 13.04
CA ASP A 79 -37.32 -15.91 14.32
C ASP A 79 -36.10 -14.98 14.10
N PRO A 80 -36.24 -13.66 14.28
CA PRO A 80 -37.48 -12.93 14.61
C PRO A 80 -38.49 -12.96 13.45
N GLU A 81 -39.80 -13.04 13.75
CA GLU A 81 -40.85 -13.05 12.71
C GLU A 81 -41.03 -11.64 12.12
N ILE A 82 -40.28 -11.33 11.06
CA ILE A 82 -40.38 -10.07 10.34
C ILE A 82 -40.78 -10.35 8.89
N LYS A 83 -42.02 -10.01 8.55
CA LYS A 83 -42.59 -10.31 7.23
C LYS A 83 -41.76 -9.68 6.11
N HIS A 84 -41.64 -10.42 5.01
CA HIS A 84 -40.95 -10.00 3.79
C HIS A 84 -39.44 -9.73 3.92
N ILE A 85 -38.80 -10.23 4.97
CA ILE A 85 -37.35 -10.16 5.19
C ILE A 85 -36.80 -11.58 5.34
N LEU A 86 -35.76 -11.91 4.57
CA LEU A 86 -35.12 -13.22 4.57
C LEU A 86 -33.61 -13.06 4.78
N THR A 87 -33.08 -13.59 5.87
CA THR A 87 -31.65 -13.60 6.16
C THR A 87 -30.99 -14.79 5.49
N LEU A 88 -30.17 -14.52 4.46
CA LEU A 88 -29.34 -15.56 3.86
C LEU A 88 -28.13 -15.85 4.73
N GLN A 89 -27.46 -14.80 5.19
CA GLN A 89 -26.23 -14.92 5.99
C GLN A 89 -26.33 -14.02 7.21
N LYS A 90 -26.34 -14.63 8.40
CA LYS A 90 -26.28 -13.90 9.66
C LYS A 90 -24.98 -13.11 9.72
N LEU A 91 -25.03 -11.93 10.31
CA LEU A 91 -23.86 -11.08 10.48
C LEU A 91 -22.82 -11.80 11.36
N GLY A 92 -21.69 -12.17 10.75
CA GLY A 92 -20.67 -13.00 11.39
C GLY A 92 -19.40 -13.08 10.58
N LEU A 93 -18.44 -13.90 11.02
CA LEU A 93 -17.21 -14.11 10.27
C LEU A 93 -17.52 -14.84 8.95
N PRO A 94 -17.00 -14.37 7.81
CA PRO A 94 -17.19 -15.05 6.54
C PRO A 94 -16.59 -16.45 6.60
N SER A 95 -17.35 -17.44 6.14
CA SER A 95 -16.94 -18.85 6.16
C SER A 95 -16.90 -19.45 4.76
N ARG A 96 -16.19 -20.58 4.63
CA ARG A 96 -16.20 -21.40 3.40
C ARG A 96 -17.63 -21.77 2.99
N GLU A 97 -18.48 -22.07 3.96
CA GLU A 97 -19.89 -22.44 3.75
C GLU A 97 -20.70 -21.26 3.20
N SER A 98 -20.49 -20.07 3.77
CA SER A 98 -21.09 -18.81 3.29
C SER A 98 -20.73 -18.56 1.83
N MET A 99 -19.46 -18.79 1.45
CA MET A 99 -19.02 -18.66 0.06
C MET A 99 -19.70 -19.68 -0.88
N LYS A 100 -19.77 -20.95 -0.47
CA LYS A 100 -20.44 -22.01 -1.25
C LYS A 100 -21.93 -21.73 -1.47
N GLU A 101 -22.61 -21.14 -0.48
CA GLU A 101 -24.00 -20.76 -0.60
C GLU A 101 -24.20 -19.70 -1.70
N ILE A 102 -23.38 -18.64 -1.68
CA ILE A 102 -23.44 -17.58 -2.69
C ILE A 102 -23.07 -18.09 -4.09
N MET A 103 -22.08 -18.98 -4.20
CA MET A 103 -21.74 -19.62 -5.48
C MET A 103 -22.91 -20.42 -6.06
N LYS A 104 -23.73 -21.09 -5.22
CA LYS A 104 -24.94 -21.77 -5.69
C LYS A 104 -26.00 -20.79 -6.22
N ILE A 105 -26.05 -19.56 -5.70
CA ILE A 105 -26.98 -18.52 -6.18
C ILE A 105 -26.55 -18.00 -7.55
N ASP A 106 -25.27 -17.69 -7.71
CA ASP A 106 -24.70 -17.14 -8.94
C ASP A 106 -24.53 -18.20 -10.03
N GLU A 107 -23.66 -19.19 -9.80
CA GLU A 107 -23.28 -20.22 -10.79
C GLU A 107 -24.33 -21.33 -10.90
N GLY A 108 -25.03 -21.62 -9.80
CA GLY A 108 -26.08 -22.65 -9.75
C GLY A 108 -27.45 -22.19 -10.23
N ASN A 109 -27.59 -20.97 -10.76
CA ASN A 109 -28.85 -20.38 -11.23
C ASN A 109 -30.00 -20.32 -10.20
N LYS A 110 -29.72 -20.52 -8.90
CA LYS A 110 -30.74 -20.43 -7.84
C LYS A 110 -31.30 -19.02 -7.65
N TRP A 111 -30.64 -17.99 -8.21
CA TRP A 111 -31.20 -16.64 -8.26
C TRP A 111 -32.62 -16.59 -8.87
N LYS A 112 -32.97 -17.57 -9.74
CA LYS A 112 -34.31 -17.70 -10.31
C LYS A 112 -35.37 -18.07 -9.26
N ASP A 113 -35.01 -18.91 -8.29
CA ASP A 113 -35.92 -19.26 -7.19
C ASP A 113 -36.29 -18.00 -6.38
N TYR A 114 -35.34 -17.09 -6.20
CA TYR A 114 -35.57 -15.79 -5.54
C TYR A 114 -36.45 -14.84 -6.37
N ARG A 115 -36.43 -14.96 -7.70
CA ARG A 115 -37.35 -14.24 -8.59
C ARG A 115 -38.78 -14.73 -8.42
N ASP A 116 -38.96 -16.03 -8.26
CA ASP A 116 -40.30 -16.65 -8.15
C ASP A 116 -40.97 -16.31 -6.82
N ILE A 117 -40.19 -16.06 -5.76
CA ILE A 117 -40.68 -15.63 -4.44
C ILE A 117 -40.62 -14.11 -4.25
N ALA A 118 -40.44 -13.32 -5.31
CA ALA A 118 -40.38 -11.86 -5.22
C ALA A 118 -41.76 -11.28 -4.89
N SER A 119 -41.89 -10.58 -3.76
CA SER A 119 -43.14 -9.94 -3.35
C SER A 119 -43.46 -8.75 -4.26
N SER A 120 -44.65 -8.77 -4.86
CA SER A 120 -45.16 -7.68 -5.67
C SER A 120 -46.00 -6.66 -4.88
N THR A 121 -46.31 -6.97 -3.61
CA THR A 121 -47.35 -6.27 -2.84
C THR A 121 -46.82 -5.41 -1.69
N ALA A 122 -45.62 -5.69 -1.19
CA ALA A 122 -45.07 -5.01 -0.01
C ALA A 122 -43.59 -4.61 -0.20
N TYR A 123 -43.24 -3.42 0.28
CA TYR A 123 -41.88 -2.87 0.32
C TYR A 123 -41.51 -2.49 1.76
N PRO A 124 -41.03 -3.44 2.60
CA PRO A 124 -40.91 -3.29 4.05
C PRO A 124 -39.65 -2.51 4.49
N LEU A 125 -39.38 -1.34 3.90
CA LEU A 125 -38.11 -0.64 4.15
C LEU A 125 -37.92 -0.22 5.63
N TYR A 126 -39.00 0.17 6.31
CA TYR A 126 -38.95 0.49 7.75
C TYR A 126 -38.50 -0.73 8.57
N ASP A 127 -39.13 -1.88 8.35
CA ASP A 127 -38.85 -3.12 9.08
C ASP A 127 -37.42 -3.62 8.79
N VAL A 128 -36.92 -3.39 7.58
CA VAL A 128 -35.53 -3.70 7.20
C VAL A 128 -34.54 -2.84 7.98
N LEU A 129 -34.78 -1.53 8.08
CA LEU A 129 -33.90 -0.66 8.87
C LEU A 129 -33.98 -0.99 10.36
N TRP A 130 -35.15 -1.37 10.85
CA TRP A 130 -35.32 -1.85 12.22
C TRP A 130 -34.54 -3.14 12.48
N HIS A 131 -34.73 -4.16 11.64
CA HIS A 131 -34.04 -5.45 11.74
C HIS A 131 -32.53 -5.28 11.67
N ALA A 132 -32.02 -4.44 10.76
CA ALA A 132 -30.59 -4.17 10.67
C ALA A 132 -30.03 -3.53 11.96
N ALA A 133 -30.76 -2.58 12.57
CA ALA A 133 -30.37 -2.00 13.85
C ALA A 133 -30.38 -3.03 14.99
N GLU A 134 -31.37 -3.93 15.01
CA GLU A 134 -31.46 -5.04 15.97
C GLU A 134 -30.28 -6.01 15.84
N VAL A 135 -29.93 -6.41 14.61
CA VAL A 135 -28.79 -7.28 14.31
C VAL A 135 -27.49 -6.71 14.88
N PHE A 136 -27.23 -5.40 14.71
CA PHE A 136 -26.06 -4.76 15.28
C PHE A 136 -26.15 -4.59 16.80
N SER A 137 -27.35 -4.37 17.35
CA SER A 137 -27.57 -4.22 18.80
C SER A 137 -27.38 -5.54 19.56
N ALA A 138 -27.64 -6.68 18.91
CA ALA A 138 -27.40 -8.01 19.48
C ALA A 138 -25.91 -8.34 19.64
N ILE A 139 -25.03 -7.64 18.91
CA ILE A 139 -23.59 -7.89 18.91
C ILE A 139 -22.93 -7.18 20.10
N ARG A 140 -22.28 -7.98 20.95
CA ARG A 140 -21.54 -7.48 22.14
C ARG A 140 -20.09 -7.09 21.87
N ILE A 141 -19.61 -7.32 20.66
CA ILE A 141 -18.22 -7.03 20.27
C ILE A 141 -18.12 -5.57 19.82
N THR A 142 -17.07 -4.88 20.26
CA THR A 142 -16.76 -3.52 19.81
C THR A 142 -16.40 -3.53 18.33
N MET A 143 -17.17 -2.79 17.53
CA MET A 143 -16.94 -2.62 16.10
C MET A 143 -16.73 -1.13 15.81
N PRO A 144 -15.50 -0.70 15.46
CA PRO A 144 -15.22 0.71 15.18
C PRO A 144 -15.99 1.26 13.97
N MET A 145 -16.35 0.39 13.03
CA MET A 145 -17.16 0.76 11.89
C MET A 145 -18.34 -0.20 11.73
N ARG A 146 -19.56 0.33 11.79
CA ARG A 146 -20.81 -0.41 11.57
C ARG A 146 -21.54 0.20 10.39
N ARG A 147 -21.89 -0.61 9.39
CA ARG A 147 -22.52 -0.13 8.15
C ARG A 147 -23.59 -1.07 7.62
N VAL A 148 -24.66 -0.47 7.13
CA VAL A 148 -25.74 -1.13 6.39
C VAL A 148 -25.70 -0.61 4.96
N ILE A 149 -25.58 -1.52 3.99
CA ILE A 149 -25.52 -1.18 2.57
C ILE A 149 -26.74 -1.76 1.88
N ILE A 150 -27.63 -0.89 1.41
CA ILE A 150 -28.86 -1.27 0.70
C ILE A 150 -28.62 -1.22 -0.81
N PHE A 151 -28.93 -2.29 -1.52
CA PHE A 151 -28.93 -2.36 -2.98
C PHE A 151 -30.36 -2.38 -3.46
N THR A 152 -30.78 -1.38 -4.24
CA THR A 152 -32.16 -1.30 -4.75
C THR A 152 -32.24 -0.61 -6.10
N SER A 153 -33.25 -0.97 -6.89
CA SER A 153 -33.60 -0.31 -8.16
C SER A 153 -34.76 0.69 -8.02
N CYS A 154 -35.36 0.80 -6.83
CA CYS A 154 -36.46 1.70 -6.54
C CYS A 154 -35.91 2.97 -5.88
N ASP A 155 -35.92 4.09 -6.59
CA ASP A 155 -35.42 5.39 -6.12
C ASP A 155 -36.38 6.09 -5.15
N ASN A 156 -37.67 5.87 -5.32
CA ASN A 156 -38.73 6.35 -4.45
C ASN A 156 -39.62 5.18 -4.00
N PRO A 157 -39.44 4.69 -2.76
CA PRO A 157 -40.24 3.60 -2.23
C PRO A 157 -41.75 3.86 -2.37
N PRO A 158 -42.55 2.86 -2.79
CA PRO A 158 -43.99 2.99 -3.00
C PRO A 158 -44.75 2.98 -1.67
N CYS A 159 -44.40 3.90 -0.78
CA CYS A 159 -44.93 4.04 0.57
C CYS A 159 -45.64 5.39 0.72
N ASN A 160 -46.63 5.45 1.62
CA ASN A 160 -47.31 6.71 1.93
C ASN A 160 -46.37 7.67 2.71
N ASP A 161 -46.74 8.95 2.80
CA ASP A 161 -45.89 9.96 3.45
C ASP A 161 -45.67 9.71 4.95
N ASN A 162 -46.65 9.11 5.62
CA ASN A 162 -46.52 8.72 7.03
C ASN A 162 -45.44 7.64 7.23
N GLU A 163 -45.40 6.65 6.34
CA GLU A 163 -44.41 5.58 6.38
C GLU A 163 -43.03 6.11 6.00
N LYS A 164 -42.95 7.00 4.99
CA LYS A 164 -41.71 7.73 4.68
C LYS A 164 -41.19 8.52 5.87
N HIS A 165 -42.07 9.16 6.64
CA HIS A 165 -41.69 9.84 7.86
C HIS A 165 -41.15 8.87 8.93
N ARG A 166 -41.81 7.72 9.14
CA ARG A 166 -41.33 6.67 10.06
C ARG A 166 -39.94 6.16 9.66
N ILE A 167 -39.69 5.95 8.37
CA ILE A 167 -38.39 5.51 7.84
C ILE A 167 -37.31 6.56 8.13
N ARG A 168 -37.59 7.87 7.94
CA ARG A 168 -36.65 8.95 8.27
C ARG A 168 -36.33 9.01 9.77
N VAL A 169 -37.31 8.79 10.63
CA VAL A 169 -37.11 8.71 12.08
C VAL A 169 -36.20 7.53 12.43
N GLN A 170 -36.42 6.36 11.81
CA GLN A 170 -35.56 5.20 12.00
C GLN A 170 -34.14 5.43 11.49
N ALA A 171 -33.96 6.09 10.35
CA ALA A 171 -32.62 6.47 9.87
C ALA A 171 -31.94 7.48 10.80
N THR A 172 -32.70 8.30 11.52
CA THR A 172 -32.14 9.21 12.53
C THR A 172 -31.57 8.42 13.72
N SER A 173 -32.24 7.36 14.18
CA SER A 173 -31.74 6.54 15.30
C SER A 173 -30.43 5.81 14.99
N TYR A 174 -30.09 5.60 13.71
CA TYR A 174 -28.82 5.00 13.30
C TYR A 174 -27.63 5.84 13.76
N SER A 175 -27.78 7.16 13.73
CA SER A 175 -26.73 8.09 14.14
C SER A 175 -26.40 8.01 15.63
N ASP A 176 -27.35 7.58 16.46
CA ASP A 176 -27.16 7.41 17.90
C ASP A 176 -26.56 6.02 18.23
N MET A 177 -26.61 5.08 17.28
CA MET A 177 -26.00 3.75 17.37
C MET A 177 -24.62 3.66 16.69
N ASP A 178 -24.09 4.79 16.19
CA ASP A 178 -22.91 4.87 15.32
C ASP A 178 -23.00 3.96 14.08
N LEU A 179 -24.22 3.79 13.56
CA LEU A 179 -24.52 2.95 12.40
C LEU A 179 -24.61 3.81 11.13
N GLN A 180 -23.86 3.45 10.09
CA GLN A 180 -23.87 4.19 8.83
C GLN A 180 -24.79 3.53 7.81
N LEU A 181 -25.76 4.27 7.28
CA LEU A 181 -26.56 3.84 6.15
C LEU A 181 -25.92 4.29 4.83
N LEU A 182 -25.86 3.37 3.86
CA LEU A 182 -25.41 3.61 2.49
C LEU A 182 -26.39 2.94 1.54
N VAL A 183 -26.76 3.62 0.46
CA VAL A 183 -27.74 3.14 -0.51
C VAL A 183 -27.15 3.19 -1.92
N VAL A 184 -27.09 2.01 -2.52
CA VAL A 184 -26.64 1.75 -3.87
C VAL A 184 -27.84 1.64 -4.79
N GLY A 185 -28.04 2.70 -5.56
CA GLY A 185 -29.07 2.79 -6.59
C GLY A 185 -28.71 2.05 -7.89
N LEU A 186 -29.59 1.17 -8.35
CA LEU A 186 -29.41 0.30 -9.51
C LEU A 186 -30.43 0.64 -10.60
N GLY A 187 -30.04 1.52 -11.51
CA GLY A 187 -30.89 1.96 -12.63
C GLY A 187 -30.26 3.09 -13.41
N GLU A 188 -30.50 3.14 -14.73
CA GLU A 188 -29.96 4.18 -15.61
C GLU A 188 -30.47 5.58 -15.24
N ASN A 189 -31.72 5.68 -14.78
CA ASN A 189 -32.37 6.93 -14.38
C ASN A 189 -32.47 7.12 -12.86
N TRP A 190 -31.57 6.51 -12.07
CA TRP A 190 -31.63 6.59 -10.61
C TRP A 190 -31.48 8.04 -10.10
N ASN A 191 -32.47 8.53 -9.36
CA ASN A 191 -32.42 9.80 -8.66
C ASN A 191 -32.30 9.63 -7.14
N HIS A 192 -31.10 9.90 -6.60
CA HIS A 192 -30.82 9.71 -5.17
C HIS A 192 -31.46 10.79 -4.28
N ASP A 193 -31.69 11.99 -4.83
CA ASP A 193 -32.23 13.15 -4.10
C ASP A 193 -33.73 13.00 -3.74
N LEU A 194 -34.44 12.03 -4.32
CA LEU A 194 -35.88 11.86 -4.08
C LEU A 194 -36.21 11.40 -2.65
N PHE A 195 -35.36 10.55 -2.07
CA PHE A 195 -35.66 9.92 -0.77
C PHE A 195 -34.41 9.48 -0.01
N TYR A 196 -33.49 8.77 -0.66
CA TYR A 196 -32.38 8.12 0.04
C TYR A 196 -31.26 9.07 0.48
N LYS A 197 -31.07 10.20 -0.22
CA LYS A 197 -30.15 11.25 0.22
C LYS A 197 -30.45 11.71 1.64
N ASP A 198 -31.71 12.01 1.93
CA ASP A 198 -32.17 12.41 3.27
C ASP A 198 -31.79 11.35 4.31
N LEU A 199 -32.02 10.07 4.00
CA LEU A 199 -31.74 8.98 4.93
C LEU A 199 -30.24 8.83 5.22
N GLU A 200 -29.40 8.91 4.20
CA GLU A 200 -27.95 8.84 4.38
C GLU A 200 -27.43 10.02 5.21
N MET A 201 -27.91 11.25 4.93
CA MET A 201 -27.54 12.46 5.68
C MET A 201 -27.97 12.35 7.15
N LEU A 202 -29.22 11.94 7.41
CA LEU A 202 -29.76 11.74 8.75
C LEU A 202 -28.97 10.68 9.53
N SER A 203 -28.60 9.57 8.88
CA SER A 203 -27.85 8.49 9.55
C SER A 203 -26.44 8.92 9.98
N LYS A 204 -25.81 9.85 9.26
CA LYS A 204 -24.42 10.29 9.51
C LYS A 204 -24.30 11.65 10.20
N LYS A 205 -25.42 12.36 10.43
CA LYS A 205 -25.46 13.77 10.88
C LYS A 205 -24.58 14.67 9.99
N ILE A 206 -24.70 14.49 8.66
CA ILE A 206 -23.96 15.26 7.66
C ILE A 206 -24.84 16.40 7.14
N ASP A 207 -24.27 17.60 7.04
CA ASP A 207 -24.92 18.76 6.44
C ASP A 207 -24.97 18.64 4.91
N GLU A 208 -25.95 19.28 4.25
CA GLU A 208 -26.14 19.16 2.79
C GLU A 208 -24.88 19.51 1.97
N ASP A 209 -24.10 20.51 2.44
CA ASP A 209 -22.88 20.98 1.78
C ASP A 209 -21.74 19.94 1.80
N ASP A 210 -21.75 19.04 2.80
CA ASP A 210 -20.73 18.00 3.00
C ASP A 210 -21.12 16.66 2.35
N TYR A 211 -22.36 16.54 1.84
CA TYR A 211 -22.87 15.31 1.26
C TYR A 211 -22.29 15.06 -0.13
N ASN A 212 -21.54 13.96 -0.27
CA ASN A 212 -21.07 13.46 -1.56
C ASN A 212 -21.60 12.05 -1.80
N ARG A 213 -22.35 11.87 -2.89
CA ARG A 213 -22.82 10.55 -3.33
C ARG A 213 -21.62 9.68 -3.68
N ILE A 214 -21.50 8.56 -2.99
CA ILE A 214 -20.45 7.58 -3.23
C ILE A 214 -20.91 6.66 -4.38
N SER A 215 -20.04 6.42 -5.37
CA SER A 215 -20.40 5.51 -6.47
C SER A 215 -20.47 4.06 -5.97
N LEU A 216 -21.18 3.19 -6.71
CA LEU A 216 -21.24 1.76 -6.40
C LEU A 216 -19.83 1.16 -6.27
N LYS A 217 -18.93 1.51 -7.21
CA LYS A 217 -17.57 0.99 -7.24
C LYS A 217 -16.80 1.43 -6.00
N ASP A 218 -16.96 2.69 -5.60
CA ASP A 218 -16.30 3.23 -4.43
C ASP A 218 -16.83 2.61 -3.13
N ILE A 219 -18.14 2.31 -3.02
CA ILE A 219 -18.72 1.64 -1.84
C ILE A 219 -18.14 0.22 -1.72
N VAL A 220 -18.15 -0.54 -2.81
CA VAL A 220 -17.61 -1.90 -2.83
C VAL A 220 -16.11 -1.87 -2.49
N GLU A 221 -15.36 -0.92 -3.05
CA GLU A 221 -13.96 -0.73 -2.72
C GLU A 221 -13.73 -0.31 -1.27
N GLN A 222 -14.57 0.54 -0.70
CA GLN A 222 -14.49 0.90 0.72
C GLN A 222 -14.77 -0.28 1.65
N VAL A 223 -15.60 -1.24 1.23
CA VAL A 223 -15.80 -2.47 2.01
C VAL A 223 -14.60 -3.40 1.85
N LYS A 224 -14.08 -3.54 0.63
CA LYS A 224 -12.89 -4.33 0.32
C LYS A 224 -11.64 -3.82 1.05
N LEU A 225 -11.45 -2.51 1.04
CA LEU A 225 -10.32 -1.78 1.60
C LEU A 225 -10.82 -0.60 2.44
N PRO A 226 -11.20 -0.84 3.72
CA PRO A 226 -11.66 0.23 4.58
C PRO A 226 -10.55 1.26 4.79
N SER A 227 -10.91 2.54 4.63
CA SER A 227 -9.99 3.64 4.93
C SER A 227 -9.78 3.74 6.43
N ARG A 228 -8.56 3.44 6.89
CA ARG A 228 -8.20 3.50 8.31
C ARG A 228 -7.32 4.72 8.60
N ASN A 229 -7.64 5.40 9.70
CA ASN A 229 -6.76 6.42 10.25
C ASN A 229 -5.60 5.70 10.94
N MET A 230 -4.38 6.00 10.52
CA MET A 230 -3.14 5.43 11.08
C MET A 230 -2.84 6.04 12.46
N ALA A 231 -3.02 7.35 12.60
CA ALA A 231 -2.74 8.06 13.85
C ALA A 231 -3.59 9.35 13.92
N GLN A 232 -3.92 9.77 15.13
CA GLN A 232 -4.42 11.12 15.39
C GLN A 232 -3.29 11.93 16.01
N LEU A 233 -2.91 13.04 15.37
CA LEU A 233 -1.78 13.86 15.76
C LEU A 233 -2.21 15.32 15.95
N PRO A 234 -1.65 16.03 16.94
CA PRO A 234 -1.79 17.48 17.03
C PRO A 234 -0.92 18.16 15.95
N TRP A 235 -1.54 19.00 15.12
CA TRP A 235 -0.84 19.87 14.19
C TRP A 235 -0.68 21.27 14.79
N ARG A 236 0.56 21.61 15.13
CA ARG A 236 0.95 22.83 15.84
C ARG A 236 1.43 23.87 14.84
N LEU A 237 0.70 24.97 14.72
CA LEU A 237 1.08 26.12 13.86
C LEU A 237 1.97 27.13 14.60
N GLY A 238 2.10 26.97 15.93
CA GLY A 238 2.85 27.79 16.85
C GLY A 238 2.60 27.28 18.27
N GLU A 239 2.89 28.09 19.29
CA GLU A 239 2.76 27.68 20.70
C GLU A 239 1.30 27.44 21.12
N ASN A 240 0.35 28.25 20.61
CA ASN A 240 -1.03 28.28 21.12
C ASN A 240 -2.09 27.79 20.13
N VAL A 241 -1.72 27.47 18.89
CA VAL A 241 -2.67 27.09 17.84
C VAL A 241 -2.41 25.65 17.43
N ILE A 242 -3.32 24.77 17.86
CA ILE A 242 -3.26 23.32 17.62
C ILE A 242 -4.53 22.87 16.91
N ILE A 243 -4.36 22.15 15.81
CA ILE A 243 -5.43 21.53 15.04
C ILE A 243 -5.30 20.02 15.16
N ASP A 244 -6.36 19.34 15.58
CA ASP A 244 -6.35 17.87 15.62
C ASP A 244 -6.51 17.31 14.21
N VAL A 245 -5.52 16.57 13.74
CA VAL A 245 -5.52 15.96 12.41
C VAL A 245 -5.41 14.44 12.52
N SER A 246 -5.99 13.74 11.54
CA SER A 246 -5.79 12.31 11.36
C SER A 246 -4.90 12.05 10.16
N LEU A 247 -3.92 11.16 10.31
CA LEU A 247 -3.07 10.68 9.24
C LEU A 247 -3.68 9.39 8.67
N ARG A 248 -3.75 9.30 7.36
CA ARG A 248 -4.13 8.10 6.61
C ARG A 248 -2.99 7.64 5.72
N SER A 249 -2.81 6.34 5.58
CA SER A 249 -1.88 5.79 4.58
C SER A 249 -2.58 5.73 3.24
N LEU A 250 -1.99 6.32 2.19
CA LEU A 250 -2.60 6.35 0.85
C LEU A 250 -2.52 5.00 0.13
N SER A 251 -1.42 4.29 0.35
CA SER A 251 -1.29 2.92 -0.11
C SER A 251 -0.45 2.16 0.90
N VAL A 252 -0.83 0.91 1.11
CA VAL A 252 -0.10 -0.03 1.95
C VAL A 252 0.51 -1.07 1.03
N LYS A 253 1.78 -1.41 1.25
CA LYS A 253 2.42 -2.48 0.50
C LYS A 253 1.65 -3.78 0.76
N THR A 254 1.18 -4.42 -0.31
CA THR A 254 0.46 -5.70 -0.20
C THR A 254 1.34 -6.72 0.52
N SER A 255 0.85 -7.25 1.64
CA SER A 255 1.53 -8.32 2.36
C SER A 255 1.13 -9.67 1.76
N TYR A 256 2.11 -10.52 1.50
CA TYR A 256 1.87 -11.93 1.19
C TYR A 256 1.26 -12.64 2.39
N LEU A 257 0.54 -13.73 2.12
CA LEU A 257 -0.13 -14.50 3.16
C LEU A 257 0.92 -15.13 4.09
N LYS A 258 0.79 -14.80 5.39
CA LYS A 258 1.69 -15.30 6.43
C LYS A 258 1.39 -16.77 6.69
N LYS A 259 2.44 -17.57 6.86
CA LYS A 259 2.33 -18.96 7.29
C LYS A 259 2.00 -18.98 8.78
N GLU A 260 1.02 -19.79 9.15
CA GLU A 260 0.70 -20.09 10.55
C GLU A 260 1.14 -21.52 10.89
N ASN A 261 1.70 -21.69 12.08
CA ASN A 261 2.02 -23.01 12.60
C ASN A 261 0.73 -23.68 13.07
N ILE A 262 0.45 -24.87 12.57
CA ILE A 262 -0.74 -25.64 12.92
C ILE A 262 -0.34 -26.99 13.51
N SER A 263 -1.20 -27.53 14.39
CA SER A 263 -1.03 -28.88 14.91
C SER A 263 -1.30 -29.90 13.81
N LYS A 264 -0.32 -30.75 13.49
CA LYS A 264 -0.46 -31.81 12.46
C LYS A 264 -1.63 -32.77 12.71
N LYS A 265 -2.02 -32.98 13.97
CA LYS A 265 -3.11 -33.92 14.33
C LYS A 265 -4.49 -33.30 14.22
N SER A 266 -4.64 -32.02 14.57
CA SER A 266 -5.95 -31.36 14.74
C SER A 266 -6.19 -30.21 13.75
N ASN A 267 -5.17 -29.77 13.01
CA ASN A 267 -5.17 -28.59 12.14
C ASN A 267 -5.56 -27.29 12.86
N ILE A 268 -5.40 -27.23 14.19
CA ILE A 268 -5.65 -26.03 14.99
C ILE A 268 -4.39 -25.15 14.99
N PRO A 269 -4.50 -23.82 14.80
CA PRO A 269 -3.39 -22.88 14.92
C PRO A 269 -2.70 -22.92 16.30
N LEU A 270 -1.38 -22.84 16.30
CA LEU A 270 -0.54 -22.86 17.50
C LEU A 270 -0.13 -21.45 17.91
N THR A 271 -0.24 -21.13 19.20
CA THR A 271 0.29 -19.90 19.79
C THR A 271 1.78 -20.06 20.10
N SER A 272 2.62 -19.18 19.53
CA SER A 272 4.05 -19.15 19.79
C SER A 272 4.37 -18.18 20.93
N HIS A 273 5.19 -18.61 21.88
CA HIS A 273 5.73 -17.78 22.96
C HIS A 273 7.26 -17.85 22.88
N THR A 274 7.93 -16.71 23.02
CA THR A 274 9.39 -16.60 22.99
C THR A 274 9.86 -15.98 24.29
N TYR A 275 10.87 -16.59 24.91
CA TYR A 275 11.48 -16.13 26.15
C TYR A 275 13.00 -16.19 26.03
N HIS A 276 13.69 -15.29 26.73
CA HIS A 276 15.15 -15.27 26.79
C HIS A 276 15.64 -16.04 28.01
N VAL A 277 16.71 -16.81 27.82
CA VAL A 277 17.35 -17.62 28.86
C VAL A 277 18.85 -17.40 28.79
N VAL A 278 19.53 -17.51 29.93
CA VAL A 278 20.98 -17.45 30.00
C VAL A 278 21.56 -18.73 29.38
N ASP A 279 22.51 -18.57 28.48
CA ASP A 279 23.26 -19.68 27.91
C ASP A 279 24.36 -20.09 28.91
N GLU A 280 24.21 -21.25 29.57
CA GLU A 280 25.15 -21.76 30.58
C GLU A 280 26.39 -22.45 29.96
N ASP A 281 26.51 -22.52 28.63
CA ASP A 281 27.60 -23.24 27.92
C ASP A 281 28.99 -22.55 27.94
N ASN A 282 29.33 -21.77 28.98
CA ASN A 282 30.73 -21.42 29.26
C ASN A 282 31.06 -21.58 30.76
N ASP A 283 31.81 -22.65 31.06
CA ASP A 283 32.63 -22.87 32.26
C ASP A 283 31.92 -23.12 33.61
N ILE A 284 30.99 -24.09 33.67
CA ILE A 284 30.71 -24.77 34.95
C ILE A 284 31.06 -26.25 34.78
N GLU A 285 32.18 -26.66 35.37
CA GLU A 285 32.53 -28.07 35.54
C GLU A 285 31.35 -28.80 36.19
N GLU A 286 30.86 -29.86 35.53
CA GLU A 286 29.82 -30.76 36.05
C GLU A 286 30.25 -31.34 37.40
N VAL A 287 29.92 -30.66 38.50
CA VAL A 287 29.83 -31.29 39.81
C VAL A 287 28.42 -31.86 39.89
N GLY A 288 28.33 -33.16 39.64
CA GLY A 288 27.08 -33.90 39.62
C GLY A 288 26.34 -33.78 40.95
N ASP A 289 25.15 -33.17 40.89
CA ASP A 289 24.05 -33.39 41.82
C ASP A 289 22.74 -33.33 41.02
N GLU A 290 21.99 -34.44 41.04
CA GLU A 290 20.76 -34.69 40.27
C GLU A 290 19.54 -33.82 40.69
N GLU A 291 19.74 -32.75 41.46
CA GLU A 291 18.68 -31.82 41.91
C GLU A 291 18.70 -30.45 41.18
N SER A 292 19.60 -30.23 40.22
CA SER A 292 19.77 -28.93 39.55
C SER A 292 19.02 -28.78 38.22
N GLN A 293 17.86 -29.42 38.03
CA GLN A 293 16.90 -28.96 37.02
C GLN A 293 16.11 -27.77 37.57
N GLN A 294 16.82 -26.71 37.98
CA GLN A 294 16.20 -25.41 38.17
C GLN A 294 15.66 -24.99 36.81
N ALA A 295 14.33 -25.01 36.66
CA ALA A 295 13.68 -24.50 35.47
C ALA A 295 14.23 -23.09 35.20
N LEU A 296 15.05 -22.97 34.16
CA LEU A 296 15.75 -21.75 33.80
C LEU A 296 14.72 -20.61 33.75
N LEU A 297 14.80 -19.70 34.73
CA LEU A 297 13.84 -18.61 34.84
C LEU A 297 14.02 -17.69 33.62
N PRO A 298 12.92 -17.23 33.01
CA PRO A 298 13.01 -16.29 31.91
C PRO A 298 13.65 -15.00 32.41
N ILE A 299 14.59 -14.48 31.62
CA ILE A 299 15.24 -13.19 31.88
C ILE A 299 14.18 -12.08 31.74
N LEU A 300 14.13 -11.16 32.71
CA LEU A 300 13.26 -9.99 32.64
C LEU A 300 13.92 -8.88 31.82
N ASP A 301 13.11 -8.01 31.20
CA ASP A 301 13.64 -6.90 30.38
C ASP A 301 14.56 -5.95 31.16
N ILE A 302 14.43 -5.88 32.49
CA ILE A 302 15.28 -5.09 33.38
C ILE A 302 16.71 -5.64 33.47
N ASP A 303 16.88 -6.95 33.28
CA ASP A 303 18.16 -7.64 33.31
C ASP A 303 18.90 -7.55 31.97
N ILE A 304 18.24 -7.02 30.93
CA ILE A 304 18.78 -6.91 29.58
C ILE A 304 19.41 -5.53 29.38
N GLN A 305 20.72 -5.52 29.11
CA GLN A 305 21.44 -4.33 28.63
C GLN A 305 21.75 -4.45 27.13
N LYS A 306 21.71 -3.33 26.43
CA LYS A 306 22.17 -3.22 25.03
C LYS A 306 23.55 -2.61 25.04
N TYR A 307 24.43 -3.03 24.12
CA TYR A 307 25.74 -2.40 23.99
C TYR A 307 26.14 -2.23 22.53
N GLN A 308 27.02 -1.27 22.29
CA GLN A 308 27.69 -1.09 21.00
C GLN A 308 29.18 -0.90 21.22
N THR A 309 29.99 -1.58 20.40
CA THR A 309 31.46 -1.54 20.53
C THR A 309 32.04 -0.44 19.64
N PHE A 310 32.80 0.48 20.23
CA PHE A 310 33.53 1.54 19.52
C PHE A 310 34.99 1.55 19.99
N GLY A 311 35.95 1.47 19.06
CA GLY A 311 37.37 1.52 19.40
C GLY A 311 37.87 0.38 20.31
N GLY A 312 37.12 -0.73 20.41
CA GLY A 312 37.41 -1.83 21.33
C GLY A 312 36.75 -1.69 22.71
N GLU A 313 36.12 -0.56 23.01
CA GLU A 313 35.36 -0.35 24.24
C GLU A 313 33.88 -0.66 24.01
N LYS A 314 33.24 -1.31 24.99
CA LYS A 314 31.80 -1.57 24.99
C LYS A 314 31.08 -0.43 25.70
N ILE A 315 30.19 0.25 24.99
CA ILE A 315 29.32 1.29 25.57
C ILE A 315 27.96 0.66 25.80
N ASN A 316 27.56 0.54 27.06
CA ASN A 316 26.31 -0.09 27.47
C ASN A 316 25.20 0.96 27.64
N PHE A 317 23.98 0.58 27.29
CA PHE A 317 22.77 1.37 27.42
C PHE A 317 21.65 0.48 27.94
N THR A 318 20.82 1.06 28.81
CA THR A 318 19.53 0.48 29.16
C THR A 318 18.55 0.60 27.98
N PRO A 319 17.55 -0.30 27.86
CA PRO A 319 16.49 -0.16 26.86
C PRO A 319 15.74 1.19 26.93
N ALA A 320 15.62 1.79 28.12
CA ALA A 320 15.04 3.11 28.32
C ALA A 320 15.92 4.23 27.73
N GLU A 321 17.23 4.20 27.97
CA GLU A 321 18.18 5.16 27.37
C GLU A 321 18.17 5.09 25.85
N VAL A 322 18.16 3.88 25.27
CA VAL A 322 18.08 3.70 23.81
C VAL A 322 16.80 4.34 23.25
N ARG A 323 15.66 4.25 23.95
CA ARG A 323 14.42 4.94 23.54
C ARG A 323 14.54 6.46 23.64
N CYS A 324 15.23 6.97 24.67
CA CYS A 324 15.44 8.40 24.85
C CYS A 324 16.33 9.02 23.76
N LEU A 325 17.30 8.28 23.21
CA LEU A 325 18.17 8.76 22.13
C LEU A 325 17.39 9.22 20.88
N TYR A 326 16.20 8.67 20.63
CA TYR A 326 15.33 9.06 19.51
C TYR A 326 14.38 10.22 19.83
N THR A 327 14.33 10.68 21.08
CA THR A 327 13.34 11.68 21.52
C THR A 327 13.88 13.10 21.37
N THR A 328 13.57 13.72 20.23
CA THR A 328 13.93 15.12 19.93
C THR A 328 12.77 16.11 20.05
N ARG A 329 11.54 15.65 19.78
CA ARG A 329 10.30 16.43 19.91
C ARG A 329 9.18 15.55 20.48
N GLU A 330 8.10 16.20 20.88
CA GLU A 330 6.84 15.54 21.21
C GLU A 330 6.16 14.97 19.97
N ILE A 331 5.19 14.09 20.17
CA ILE A 331 4.40 13.50 19.09
C ILE A 331 3.48 14.58 18.49
N GLY A 332 3.53 14.73 17.17
CA GLY A 332 2.77 15.74 16.46
C GLY A 332 3.38 16.14 15.12
N ILE A 333 2.72 17.12 14.50
CA ILE A 333 3.20 17.82 13.31
C ILE A 333 3.48 19.25 13.75
N ASP A 334 4.72 19.70 13.66
CA ASP A 334 5.11 21.08 13.94
C ASP A 334 5.36 21.83 12.64
N LEU A 335 4.65 22.93 12.43
CA LEU A 335 4.90 23.86 11.34
C LEU A 335 6.30 24.47 11.47
N ILE A 336 7.08 24.44 10.39
CA ILE A 336 8.37 25.14 10.30
C ILE A 336 8.21 26.41 9.45
N CYS A 337 7.77 26.25 8.19
CA CYS A 337 7.58 27.36 7.28
C CYS A 337 6.67 26.99 6.10
N MET A 338 6.30 28.00 5.30
CA MET A 338 5.57 27.81 4.04
C MET A 338 6.44 28.30 2.88
N LYS A 339 6.45 27.55 1.78
CA LYS A 339 7.19 27.88 0.55
C LYS A 339 6.37 27.50 -0.68
N HIS A 340 6.69 28.06 -1.84
CA HIS A 340 6.05 27.64 -3.09
C HIS A 340 6.26 26.14 -3.35
N ILE A 341 5.26 25.50 -3.95
CA ILE A 341 5.30 24.08 -4.32
C ILE A 341 6.47 23.84 -5.27
N SER A 342 7.31 22.91 -4.88
CA SER A 342 8.60 22.58 -5.49
C SER A 342 9.01 21.22 -4.93
N TYR A 343 8.51 20.16 -5.56
CA TYR A 343 8.80 18.79 -5.21
C TYR A 343 9.20 18.04 -6.47
N HIS A 344 10.40 17.46 -6.46
CA HIS A 344 10.90 16.67 -7.58
C HIS A 344 10.66 15.17 -7.31
N PRO A 345 10.11 14.40 -8.27
CA PRO A 345 9.85 12.97 -8.08
C PRO A 345 11.08 12.15 -7.65
N LEU A 346 12.28 12.55 -8.06
CA LEU A 346 13.55 11.91 -7.64
C LEU A 346 13.83 11.98 -6.14
N TYR A 347 13.19 12.89 -5.40
CA TYR A 347 13.32 12.97 -3.94
C TYR A 347 12.26 12.14 -3.20
N HIS A 348 11.53 11.29 -3.91
CA HIS A 348 10.55 10.40 -3.29
C HIS A 348 11.22 9.29 -2.49
N VAL A 349 10.97 9.28 -1.18
CA VAL A 349 11.56 8.33 -0.22
C VAL A 349 10.62 7.18 0.09
N GLU A 350 9.40 7.53 0.49
CA GLU A 350 8.40 6.59 0.95
C GLU A 350 7.02 7.10 0.55
N THR A 351 6.04 6.21 0.66
CA THR A 351 4.66 6.49 0.30
C THR A 351 4.10 7.63 1.15
N PRO A 352 3.48 8.66 0.54
CA PRO A 352 2.99 9.80 1.30
C PRO A 352 1.83 9.40 2.21
N TYR A 353 1.73 10.10 3.33
CA TYR A 353 0.52 10.07 4.16
C TYR A 353 -0.48 11.12 3.65
N PHE A 354 -1.74 10.96 4.03
CA PHE A 354 -2.79 11.94 3.77
C PHE A 354 -3.30 12.50 5.10
N VAL A 355 -3.19 13.80 5.27
CA VAL A 355 -3.59 14.53 6.48
C VAL A 355 -4.98 15.11 6.26
N ILE A 356 -5.90 14.74 7.14
CA ILE A 356 -7.29 15.20 7.15
C ILE A 356 -7.64 15.77 8.53
N PRO A 357 -8.65 16.64 8.65
CA PRO A 357 -9.11 17.07 9.97
C PRO A 357 -9.64 15.87 10.75
N SER A 358 -9.28 15.77 12.03
CA SER A 358 -9.84 14.74 12.90
C SER A 358 -11.34 14.95 13.11
N LYS A 359 -12.07 13.89 13.49
CA LYS A 359 -13.46 13.99 13.96
C LYS A 359 -13.47 14.63 15.35
N SER A 360 -13.18 15.92 15.41
CA SER A 360 -13.23 16.73 16.64
C SER A 360 -14.58 17.43 16.74
N TYR A 361 -15.10 17.58 17.97
CA TYR A 361 -16.32 18.35 18.25
C TYR A 361 -16.16 19.85 17.95
N ARG A 362 -14.93 20.33 17.79
CA ARG A 362 -14.61 21.74 17.54
C ARG A 362 -14.78 22.08 16.06
N LYS A 363 -15.90 22.72 15.71
CA LYS A 363 -16.15 23.23 14.35
C LYS A 363 -15.03 24.17 13.86
N ASP A 364 -14.45 24.94 14.76
CA ASP A 364 -13.37 25.89 14.46
C ASP A 364 -12.12 25.22 13.87
N ASN A 365 -11.79 23.99 14.29
CA ASN A 365 -10.64 23.25 13.78
C ASN A 365 -10.83 22.88 12.30
N LYS A 366 -12.03 22.43 11.93
CA LYS A 366 -12.37 22.14 10.53
C LYS A 366 -12.36 23.39 9.67
N LEU A 367 -12.88 24.51 10.18
CA LEU A 367 -12.90 25.78 9.48
C LEU A 367 -11.48 26.32 9.24
N LEU A 368 -10.63 26.31 10.25
CA LEU A 368 -9.23 26.73 10.13
C LEU A 368 -8.46 25.83 9.16
N PHE A 369 -8.64 24.51 9.26
CA PHE A 369 -8.04 23.54 8.33
C PHE A 369 -8.47 23.81 6.89
N GLY A 370 -9.77 23.96 6.63
CA GLY A 370 -10.31 24.26 5.30
C GLY A 370 -9.83 25.59 4.75
N ALA A 371 -9.74 26.62 5.60
CA ALA A 371 -9.20 27.93 5.21
C ALA A 371 -7.73 27.83 4.80
N LEU A 372 -6.90 27.11 5.57
CA LEU A 372 -5.50 26.86 5.24
C LEU A 372 -5.36 26.09 3.93
N LEU A 373 -6.13 25.01 3.76
CA LEU A 373 -6.13 24.19 2.56
C LEU A 373 -6.42 25.02 1.30
N ASN A 374 -7.51 25.79 1.33
CA ASN A 374 -7.92 26.63 0.21
C ASN A 374 -6.91 27.76 -0.07
N LYS A 375 -6.27 28.33 0.96
CA LYS A 375 -5.27 29.39 0.78
C LYS A 375 -3.93 28.87 0.27
N CYS A 376 -3.52 27.67 0.69
CA CYS A 376 -2.32 27.01 0.19
C CYS A 376 -2.49 26.63 -1.29
N GLU A 377 -3.64 26.09 -1.68
CA GLU A 377 -3.95 25.79 -3.08
C GLU A 377 -3.95 27.07 -3.94
N ALA A 378 -4.68 28.11 -3.53
CA ALA A 378 -4.83 29.33 -4.32
C ALA A 378 -3.52 30.13 -4.50
N LYS A 379 -2.49 29.84 -3.70
CA LYS A 379 -1.17 30.50 -3.75
C LYS A 379 -0.04 29.57 -4.17
N ASP A 380 -0.34 28.32 -4.54
CA ASP A 380 0.65 27.28 -4.82
C ASP A 380 1.71 27.17 -3.71
N LEU A 381 1.27 27.08 -2.45
CA LEU A 381 2.13 26.96 -1.28
C LEU A 381 2.09 25.54 -0.69
N MET A 382 3.27 24.99 -0.41
CA MET A 382 3.46 23.83 0.44
C MET A 382 3.99 24.22 1.82
N ILE A 383 3.72 23.38 2.80
CA ILE A 383 4.08 23.61 4.20
C ILE A 383 5.19 22.63 4.60
N ILE A 384 6.32 23.13 5.11
CA ILE A 384 7.37 22.29 5.68
C ILE A 384 7.07 22.08 7.16
N CYS A 385 7.09 20.82 7.58
CA CYS A 385 6.81 20.44 8.97
C CYS A 385 7.90 19.49 9.51
N ALA A 386 8.16 19.56 10.81
CA ALA A 386 8.80 18.48 11.55
C ALA A 386 7.72 17.55 12.07
N VAL A 387 7.83 16.25 11.80
CA VAL A 387 6.81 15.27 12.16
C VAL A 387 7.40 14.16 12.99
N LYS A 388 6.72 13.86 14.10
CA LYS A 388 6.96 12.68 14.92
C LYS A 388 5.64 11.93 15.12
N ILE A 389 5.56 10.74 14.55
CA ILE A 389 4.32 9.94 14.51
C ILE A 389 4.15 9.09 15.78
N ARG A 390 5.24 8.52 16.32
CA ARG A 390 5.22 7.59 17.47
C ARG A 390 6.42 7.80 18.40
N LYS A 391 6.30 7.37 19.67
CA LYS A 391 7.35 7.54 20.70
C LYS A 391 8.70 6.97 20.27
N SER A 392 8.69 5.78 19.67
CA SER A 392 9.89 5.03 19.28
C SER A 392 10.60 5.55 18.02
N PHE A 393 10.06 6.56 17.33
CA PHE A 393 10.59 7.05 16.06
C PHE A 393 11.19 8.44 16.21
N GLY A 394 12.31 8.66 15.52
CA GLY A 394 12.91 9.98 15.42
C GLY A 394 12.02 10.96 14.62
N THR A 395 12.15 12.24 14.94
CA THR A 395 11.51 13.32 14.19
C THR A 395 12.11 13.40 12.77
N SER A 396 11.26 13.47 11.75
CA SER A 396 11.68 13.63 10.35
C SER A 396 11.04 14.87 9.73
N LEU A 397 11.65 15.40 8.67
CA LEU A 397 11.10 16.52 7.92
C LEU A 397 10.11 16.02 6.86
N TYR A 398 8.98 16.71 6.73
CA TYR A 398 7.96 16.43 5.74
C TYR A 398 7.51 17.73 5.06
N THR A 399 6.97 17.59 3.85
CA THR A 399 6.25 18.65 3.15
C THR A 399 4.78 18.29 2.99
N MET A 400 3.89 19.21 3.32
CA MET A 400 2.45 19.11 3.11
C MET A 400 2.07 19.85 1.83
N ILE A 401 1.56 19.13 0.85
CA ILE A 401 1.07 19.65 -0.43
C ILE A 401 -0.46 19.64 -0.39
N PRO A 402 -1.14 20.78 -0.63
CA PRO A 402 -2.60 20.85 -0.58
C PRO A 402 -3.25 19.97 -1.65
N ASN A 403 -4.42 19.41 -1.33
CA ASN A 403 -5.34 18.80 -2.29
C ASN A 403 -6.78 19.09 -1.86
N VAL A 404 -7.36 20.12 -2.48
CA VAL A 404 -8.74 20.55 -2.21
C VAL A 404 -9.77 19.50 -2.62
N LYS A 405 -9.55 18.79 -3.74
CA LYS A 405 -10.49 17.78 -4.25
C LYS A 405 -10.71 16.64 -3.25
N SER A 406 -9.64 16.23 -2.58
CA SER A 406 -9.68 15.17 -1.56
C SER A 406 -9.88 15.71 -0.14
N GLY A 407 -9.98 17.03 0.04
CA GLY A 407 -10.22 17.68 1.32
C GLY A 407 -9.07 17.55 2.34
N GLY A 408 -7.81 17.54 1.90
CA GLY A 408 -6.67 17.34 2.80
C GLY A 408 -5.31 17.68 2.22
N PHE A 409 -4.24 17.29 2.91
CA PHE A 409 -2.85 17.51 2.48
C PHE A 409 -2.11 16.19 2.27
N TYR A 410 -1.33 16.10 1.20
CA TYR A 410 -0.33 15.04 1.03
C TYR A 410 0.92 15.36 1.85
N LEU A 411 1.32 14.44 2.72
CA LEU A 411 2.48 14.56 3.59
C LEU A 411 3.63 13.70 3.03
N TYR A 412 4.53 14.33 2.29
CA TYR A 412 5.71 13.70 1.69
C TYR A 412 6.93 13.84 2.58
N LYS A 413 7.65 12.75 2.81
CA LYS A 413 8.91 12.78 3.56
C LYS A 413 9.98 13.50 2.75
N ILE A 414 10.71 14.39 3.41
CA ILE A 414 11.87 15.06 2.83
C ILE A 414 13.11 14.22 3.16
N PRO A 415 13.87 13.76 2.16
CA PRO A 415 15.13 13.07 2.41
C PRO A 415 16.14 14.01 3.06
N PHE A 416 16.92 13.50 4.02
CA PHE A 416 18.12 14.20 4.49
C PHE A 416 19.24 14.05 3.47
N LYS A 417 20.30 14.87 3.61
CA LYS A 417 21.47 14.83 2.72
C LYS A 417 22.06 13.42 2.58
N GLU A 418 22.07 12.66 3.67
CA GLU A 418 22.59 11.28 3.72
C GLU A 418 21.77 10.30 2.87
N ASN A 419 20.51 10.62 2.56
CA ASN A 419 19.63 9.79 1.74
C ASN A 419 19.75 10.12 0.24
N VAL A 420 20.37 11.24 -0.12
CA VAL A 420 20.49 11.70 -1.50
C VAL A 420 21.88 11.35 -2.03
N GLN A 421 21.93 10.52 -3.07
CA GLN A 421 23.19 10.20 -3.75
C GLN A 421 23.46 11.21 -4.85
N ASN A 422 24.66 11.77 -4.88
CA ASN A 422 25.06 12.71 -5.92
C ASN A 422 25.58 11.95 -7.16
N ILE A 423 24.73 11.82 -8.17
CA ILE A 423 25.06 11.11 -9.42
C ILE A 423 26.16 11.86 -10.20
N SER A 424 26.29 13.19 -10.05
CA SER A 424 27.26 13.99 -10.81
C SER A 424 28.71 13.65 -10.46
N GLU A 425 28.96 13.14 -9.26
CA GLU A 425 30.29 12.71 -8.83
C GLU A 425 30.74 11.42 -9.53
N TYR A 426 29.79 10.57 -9.91
CA TYR A 426 30.07 9.28 -10.54
C TYR A 426 29.96 9.32 -12.07
N PHE A 427 29.06 10.15 -12.61
CA PHE A 427 28.73 10.18 -14.04
C PHE A 427 28.64 11.62 -14.60
N PRO A 428 29.68 12.46 -14.44
CA PRO A 428 29.63 13.88 -14.84
C PRO A 428 29.35 14.05 -16.35
N GLU A 429 29.74 13.07 -17.17
CA GLU A 429 29.55 13.08 -18.62
C GLU A 429 28.07 12.95 -19.06
N TYR A 430 27.22 12.33 -18.24
CA TYR A 430 25.78 12.14 -18.51
C TYR A 430 24.88 13.11 -17.75
N ILE A 431 25.45 14.08 -17.03
CA ILE A 431 24.70 15.20 -16.48
C ILE A 431 24.52 16.23 -17.59
N TYR A 432 23.25 16.49 -17.92
CA TYR A 432 22.83 17.47 -18.90
C TYR A 432 21.98 18.56 -18.23
N ASP A 433 22.02 19.77 -18.77
CA ASP A 433 21.23 20.91 -18.32
C ASP A 433 20.74 21.75 -19.52
N ASP A 434 19.78 22.64 -19.26
CA ASP A 434 19.11 23.43 -20.30
C ASP A 434 20.00 24.56 -20.88
N ASN A 435 21.14 24.87 -20.25
CA ASN A 435 21.96 26.03 -20.54
C ASN A 435 23.30 25.66 -21.19
N GLU A 436 24.20 25.03 -20.43
CA GLU A 436 25.59 24.76 -20.78
C GLU A 436 25.76 23.41 -21.46
N LYS A 437 25.13 22.35 -20.92
CA LYS A 437 25.37 20.98 -21.36
C LYS A 437 24.08 20.30 -21.79
N LYS A 438 23.56 20.69 -22.95
CA LYS A 438 22.34 20.09 -23.50
C LYS A 438 22.54 18.61 -23.85
N PRO A 439 21.52 17.76 -23.69
CA PRO A 439 21.59 16.37 -24.15
C PRO A 439 21.81 16.35 -25.67
N PRO A 440 22.54 15.35 -26.20
CA PRO A 440 22.73 15.21 -27.64
C PRO A 440 21.36 14.94 -28.30
N ILE A 441 20.92 15.85 -29.17
CA ILE A 441 19.64 15.75 -29.87
C ILE A 441 19.89 15.36 -31.33
N VAL A 442 19.17 14.34 -31.79
CA VAL A 442 19.04 14.03 -33.22
C VAL A 442 17.73 14.68 -33.70
N PRO A 443 17.77 15.70 -34.60
CA PRO A 443 16.59 16.50 -34.97
C PRO A 443 15.40 15.65 -35.43
N ASN A 444 15.64 14.68 -36.32
CA ASN A 444 14.58 13.78 -36.81
C ASN A 444 14.21 12.67 -35.80
N GLY A 445 15.08 12.40 -34.83
CA GLY A 445 14.87 11.34 -33.84
C GLY A 445 13.87 11.74 -32.75
N VAL A 446 13.83 13.02 -32.37
CA VAL A 446 12.89 13.51 -31.35
C VAL A 446 11.45 13.44 -31.86
N GLU A 447 11.18 13.93 -33.06
CA GLU A 447 9.85 13.87 -33.66
C GLU A 447 9.36 12.43 -33.83
N LEU A 448 10.25 11.52 -34.24
CA LEU A 448 9.95 10.11 -34.36
C LEU A 448 9.60 9.46 -33.01
N LEU A 449 10.40 9.74 -31.96
CA LEU A 449 10.14 9.24 -30.61
C LEU A 449 8.82 9.79 -30.05
N GLU A 450 8.50 11.07 -30.30
CA GLU A 450 7.21 11.63 -29.91
C GLU A 450 6.04 10.91 -30.57
N GLN A 451 6.15 10.55 -31.85
CA GLN A 451 5.11 9.78 -32.54
C GLN A 451 4.97 8.36 -31.96
N ILE A 452 6.09 7.69 -31.66
CA ILE A 452 6.10 6.39 -31.00
C ILE A 452 5.43 6.47 -29.62
N ILE A 453 5.81 7.45 -28.79
CA ILE A 453 5.22 7.66 -27.45
C ILE A 453 3.72 7.92 -27.56
N LYS A 454 3.27 8.76 -28.50
CA LYS A 454 1.84 9.03 -28.72
C LYS A 454 1.08 7.75 -29.07
N LYS A 455 1.61 6.91 -29.97
CA LYS A 455 0.99 5.64 -30.37
C LYS A 455 0.97 4.59 -29.25
N LEU A 456 1.96 4.59 -28.37
CA LEU A 456 2.09 3.64 -27.26
C LEU A 456 1.49 4.16 -25.94
N SER A 457 1.03 5.41 -25.91
CA SER A 457 0.48 6.02 -24.70
C SER A 457 -0.78 5.29 -24.24
N ILE A 458 -0.86 5.07 -22.93
CA ILE A 458 -2.02 4.48 -22.27
C ILE A 458 -2.52 5.44 -21.18
N GLU A 459 -3.82 5.42 -20.93
CA GLU A 459 -4.39 6.12 -19.77
C GLU A 459 -4.07 5.31 -18.51
N TYR A 460 -3.07 5.75 -17.75
CA TYR A 460 -2.63 5.05 -16.54
C TYR A 460 -3.62 5.23 -15.39
N ASN A 461 -3.93 4.13 -14.72
CA ASN A 461 -4.64 4.09 -13.44
C ASN A 461 -3.93 3.08 -12.51
N PRO A 462 -3.69 3.41 -11.23
CA PRO A 462 -3.06 2.50 -10.27
C PRO A 462 -3.69 1.11 -10.15
N LYS A 463 -4.97 0.96 -10.53
CA LYS A 463 -5.71 -0.31 -10.46
C LYS A 463 -5.57 -1.18 -11.72
N LEU A 464 -4.89 -0.72 -12.77
CA LEU A 464 -4.75 -1.47 -14.01
C LEU A 464 -3.89 -2.72 -13.86
N PHE A 465 -2.94 -2.70 -12.94
CA PHE A 465 -1.96 -3.75 -12.76
C PHE A 465 -2.18 -4.42 -11.41
N SER A 466 -2.52 -5.70 -11.43
CA SER A 466 -2.58 -6.54 -10.23
C SER A 466 -1.23 -7.17 -9.97
N ASN A 467 -0.90 -7.45 -8.70
CA ASN A 467 0.30 -8.22 -8.34
C ASN A 467 0.08 -9.71 -8.72
N PRO A 468 0.78 -10.26 -9.73
CA PRO A 468 0.53 -11.62 -10.22
C PRO A 468 0.76 -12.69 -9.16
N GLU A 469 1.83 -12.56 -8.37
CA GLU A 469 2.18 -13.54 -7.33
C GLU A 469 1.11 -13.60 -6.23
N VAL A 470 0.56 -12.45 -5.86
CA VAL A 470 -0.52 -12.38 -4.87
C VAL A 470 -1.81 -12.99 -5.44
N GLN A 471 -2.14 -12.71 -6.70
CA GLN A 471 -3.32 -13.29 -7.35
C GLN A 471 -3.22 -14.82 -7.46
N ASP A 472 -2.06 -15.35 -7.87
CA ASP A 472 -1.80 -16.79 -7.93
C ASP A 472 -1.92 -17.45 -6.55
N GLN A 473 -1.38 -16.81 -5.50
CA GLN A 473 -1.53 -17.31 -4.12
C GLN A 473 -3.00 -17.36 -3.69
N HIS A 474 -3.78 -16.33 -3.98
CA HIS A 474 -5.21 -16.28 -3.65
C HIS A 474 -5.99 -17.38 -4.37
N GLN A 475 -5.75 -17.54 -5.67
CA GLN A 475 -6.43 -18.52 -6.51
C GLN A 475 -6.12 -19.95 -6.05
N MET A 476 -4.86 -20.22 -5.69
CA MET A 476 -4.45 -21.51 -5.16
C MET A 476 -5.12 -21.82 -3.81
N ILE A 477 -5.22 -20.83 -2.92
CA ILE A 477 -5.88 -20.99 -1.63
C ILE A 477 -7.39 -21.11 -1.80
N GLU A 478 -8.00 -20.35 -2.70
CA GLU A 478 -9.43 -20.49 -3.03
C GLU A 478 -9.73 -21.90 -3.53
N ALA A 479 -8.92 -22.43 -4.46
CA ALA A 479 -9.11 -23.78 -4.98
C ALA A 479 -8.94 -24.85 -3.90
N LEU A 480 -7.90 -24.77 -3.07
CA LEU A 480 -7.70 -25.68 -1.95
C LEU A 480 -8.81 -25.55 -0.90
N ALA A 481 -9.22 -24.33 -0.58
CA ALA A 481 -10.26 -24.06 0.39
C ALA A 481 -11.61 -24.55 -0.11
N LEU A 482 -11.90 -24.52 -1.41
CA LEU A 482 -13.19 -24.95 -1.97
C LEU A 482 -13.19 -26.40 -2.47
N ASP A 483 -12.07 -27.12 -2.40
CA ASP A 483 -11.85 -28.45 -2.99
C ASP A 483 -12.13 -28.44 -4.51
N LEU A 484 -11.67 -27.38 -5.20
CA LEU A 484 -11.73 -27.24 -6.66
C LEU A 484 -10.42 -27.74 -7.29
N GLU A 485 -10.47 -28.01 -8.60
CA GLU A 485 -9.25 -28.34 -9.36
C GLU A 485 -8.27 -27.18 -9.36
N LYS A 486 -6.97 -27.50 -9.49
CA LYS A 486 -5.92 -26.50 -9.54
C LYS A 486 -6.17 -25.59 -10.76
N PRO A 487 -6.37 -24.28 -10.54
CA PRO A 487 -6.69 -23.38 -11.62
C PRO A 487 -5.44 -23.04 -12.44
N GLU A 488 -5.65 -22.65 -13.70
CA GLU A 488 -4.59 -22.09 -14.53
C GLU A 488 -4.17 -20.71 -13.97
N PRO A 489 -2.86 -20.37 -14.02
CA PRO A 489 -2.37 -19.08 -13.57
C PRO A 489 -3.01 -17.96 -14.39
N LEU A 490 -3.35 -16.87 -13.72
CA LEU A 490 -3.97 -15.72 -14.38
C LEU A 490 -2.99 -15.05 -15.34
N PRO A 491 -3.47 -14.45 -16.45
CA PRO A 491 -2.60 -13.66 -17.32
C PRO A 491 -1.92 -12.54 -16.55
N ASP A 492 -0.59 -12.42 -16.68
CA ASP A 492 0.17 -11.37 -16.04
C ASP A 492 -0.02 -10.03 -16.77
N ASP A 493 -0.81 -9.14 -16.16
CA ASP A 493 -1.06 -7.81 -16.70
C ASP A 493 0.16 -6.88 -16.65
N THR A 494 1.21 -7.22 -15.90
CA THR A 494 2.45 -6.43 -15.80
C THR A 494 3.38 -6.63 -17.00
N LEU A 495 3.16 -7.69 -17.79
CA LEU A 495 3.94 -7.97 -18.99
C LEU A 495 3.50 -7.06 -20.16
N PRO A 496 4.44 -6.40 -20.86
CA PRO A 496 4.12 -5.62 -22.05
C PRO A 496 3.48 -6.50 -23.13
N LYS A 497 2.40 -6.00 -23.74
CA LYS A 497 1.71 -6.68 -24.85
C LYS A 497 2.46 -6.43 -26.16
N THR A 498 3.66 -7.00 -26.27
CA THR A 498 4.64 -6.79 -27.35
C THR A 498 4.04 -6.90 -28.74
N ASP A 499 3.20 -7.91 -29.01
CA ASP A 499 2.56 -8.10 -30.32
C ASP A 499 1.65 -6.94 -30.71
N LYS A 500 0.90 -6.39 -29.73
CA LYS A 500 0.02 -5.24 -29.96
C LYS A 500 0.84 -3.97 -30.15
N MET A 501 1.86 -3.77 -29.32
CA MET A 501 2.77 -2.64 -29.43
C MET A 501 3.45 -2.63 -30.80
N TYR A 502 4.01 -3.76 -31.22
CA TYR A 502 4.67 -3.92 -32.52
C TYR A 502 3.74 -3.55 -33.68
N LYS A 503 2.50 -4.05 -33.68
CA LYS A 503 1.52 -3.70 -34.72
C LYS A 503 1.20 -2.21 -34.81
N LEU A 504 1.26 -1.46 -33.69
CA LEU A 504 0.99 -0.03 -33.66
C LEU A 504 2.16 0.80 -34.22
N VAL A 505 3.40 0.37 -33.97
CA VAL A 505 4.60 1.16 -34.30
C VAL A 505 5.42 0.59 -35.46
N ASN A 506 4.99 -0.50 -36.09
CA ASN A 506 5.74 -1.20 -37.14
C ASN A 506 6.20 -0.29 -38.29
N ASP A 507 5.38 0.69 -38.65
CA ASP A 507 5.69 1.71 -39.67
C ASP A 507 6.84 2.63 -39.25
N LEU A 508 6.92 2.97 -37.96
CA LEU A 508 7.93 3.87 -37.38
C LEU A 508 9.23 3.16 -36.99
N LEU A 509 9.21 1.85 -36.76
CA LEU A 509 10.40 1.09 -36.35
C LEU A 509 11.50 1.09 -37.43
N ASN A 510 11.12 1.00 -38.70
CA ASN A 510 12.09 1.07 -39.80
C ASN A 510 12.80 2.43 -39.89
N GLU A 511 12.11 3.51 -39.50
CA GLU A 511 12.70 4.85 -39.42
C GLU A 511 13.57 4.98 -38.16
N TYR A 512 13.15 4.34 -37.06
CA TYR A 512 13.91 4.31 -35.82
C TYR A 512 15.27 3.64 -36.03
N ASP A 513 15.28 2.49 -36.69
CA ASP A 513 16.52 1.76 -36.99
C ASP A 513 17.47 2.59 -37.86
N LYS A 514 16.98 3.30 -38.87
CA LYS A 514 17.81 4.19 -39.71
C LYS A 514 18.39 5.37 -38.93
N VAL A 515 17.65 5.92 -37.97
CA VAL A 515 18.07 7.12 -37.23
C VAL A 515 19.05 6.77 -36.10
N PHE A 516 18.83 5.64 -35.43
CA PHE A 516 19.55 5.27 -34.21
C PHE A 516 20.45 4.03 -34.34
N MET A 517 20.12 3.03 -35.18
CA MET A 517 20.89 1.78 -35.31
C MET A 517 22.03 1.87 -36.34
N ASP A 518 21.91 2.68 -37.40
CA ASP A 518 23.01 2.89 -38.38
C ASP A 518 24.28 3.55 -37.76
N LYS A 519 24.22 3.95 -36.48
CA LYS A 519 25.38 4.46 -35.69
C LYS A 519 25.83 3.52 -34.57
N MET A 520 25.22 2.33 -34.45
CA MET A 520 25.36 1.43 -33.29
C MET A 520 26.14 0.15 -33.60
N ASP A 521 26.73 0.02 -34.80
CA ASP A 521 27.64 -1.08 -35.18
C ASP A 521 28.92 -1.17 -34.30
N ASP A 522 29.19 -0.18 -33.43
CA ASP A 522 30.30 -0.18 -32.47
C ASP A 522 29.93 -0.63 -31.04
N ILE A 523 28.66 -0.94 -30.74
CA ILE A 523 28.24 -1.44 -29.43
C ILE A 523 27.82 -2.91 -29.57
N ASN A 524 28.77 -3.82 -29.29
CA ASN A 524 28.47 -5.24 -29.13
C ASN A 524 27.44 -5.43 -28.01
N ASP A 525 26.24 -5.80 -28.40
CA ASP A 525 25.13 -6.24 -27.54
C ASP A 525 25.35 -7.68 -27.04
N ASP A 526 26.52 -7.96 -26.47
CA ASP A 526 26.72 -9.20 -25.72
C ASP A 526 26.02 -9.05 -24.35
N PRO A 527 25.13 -9.98 -23.97
CA PRO A 527 24.46 -9.95 -22.67
C PRO A 527 25.51 -9.97 -21.55
N PRO A 528 25.26 -9.32 -20.39
CA PRO A 528 26.25 -9.20 -19.34
C PRO A 528 26.67 -10.59 -18.85
N GLU A 529 27.90 -10.98 -19.17
CA GLU A 529 28.48 -12.23 -18.66
C GLU A 529 28.40 -12.23 -17.14
N LYS A 530 27.80 -13.28 -16.60
CA LYS A 530 27.73 -13.57 -15.16
C LYS A 530 29.13 -13.35 -14.57
N LYS A 531 29.23 -12.55 -13.50
CA LYS A 531 30.47 -12.25 -12.75
C LYS A 531 31.23 -13.54 -12.42
N HIS A 532 32.11 -13.95 -13.32
CA HIS A 532 33.17 -14.89 -13.02
C HIS A 532 34.32 -14.12 -12.37
N LYS A 533 34.90 -14.73 -11.33
CA LYS A 533 36.02 -14.22 -10.52
C LYS A 533 37.06 -13.49 -11.38
N LYS A 534 37.50 -12.31 -10.90
CA LYS A 534 38.62 -11.51 -11.45
C LYS A 534 39.71 -12.40 -12.05
N SER A 535 39.69 -12.57 -13.36
CA SER A 535 40.85 -13.00 -14.14
C SER A 535 41.46 -11.73 -14.76
N ASN A 536 42.79 -11.64 -14.72
CA ASN A 536 43.51 -10.49 -15.26
C ASN A 536 43.14 -10.29 -16.73
N LYS A 537 42.69 -9.08 -17.07
CA LYS A 537 42.48 -8.62 -18.46
C LYS A 537 43.75 -8.92 -19.25
N VAL A 538 43.67 -9.78 -20.26
CA VAL A 538 44.79 -10.05 -21.17
C VAL A 538 44.98 -8.79 -22.02
N MET A 539 46.07 -8.05 -21.79
CA MET A 539 46.40 -6.84 -22.56
C MET A 539 46.75 -7.20 -24.00
N LYS A 540 46.23 -6.43 -24.96
CA LYS A 540 46.44 -6.65 -26.40
C LYS A 540 47.78 -6.03 -26.83
N PRO A 541 48.41 -6.49 -27.93
CA PRO A 541 49.68 -5.92 -28.42
C PRO A 541 49.63 -4.40 -28.68
N SER A 542 48.45 -3.85 -28.98
CA SER A 542 48.21 -2.41 -29.14
C SER A 542 48.40 -1.57 -27.87
N ASP A 543 48.42 -2.21 -26.70
CA ASP A 543 48.56 -1.54 -25.40
C ASP A 543 50.01 -1.19 -25.04
N PHE A 544 50.99 -1.68 -25.82
CA PHE A 544 52.42 -1.42 -25.63
C PHE A 544 53.00 -0.44 -26.67
N SER A 545 52.15 0.37 -27.31
CA SER A 545 52.59 1.44 -28.21
C SER A 545 53.36 2.55 -27.47
N LYS A 546 54.30 3.22 -28.14
CA LYS A 546 55.18 4.25 -27.55
C LYS A 546 54.42 5.33 -26.76
N ASN A 547 53.28 5.80 -27.27
CA ASN A 547 52.46 6.83 -26.63
C ASN A 547 51.85 6.34 -25.30
N LYS A 548 51.37 5.09 -25.25
CA LYS A 548 50.83 4.48 -24.04
C LYS A 548 51.92 4.20 -23.00
N ILE A 549 53.12 3.79 -23.43
CA ILE A 549 54.27 3.60 -22.52
C ILE A 549 54.62 4.92 -21.81
N GLN A 550 54.60 6.05 -22.53
CA GLN A 550 54.84 7.37 -21.96
C GLN A 550 53.75 7.80 -20.96
N GLU A 551 52.49 7.42 -21.20
CA GLU A 551 51.38 7.64 -20.27
C GLU A 551 51.51 6.80 -18.99
N TYR A 552 51.95 5.54 -19.10
CA TYR A 552 52.21 4.68 -17.95
C TYR A 552 53.39 5.17 -17.09
N LEU A 553 54.39 5.81 -17.70
CA LEU A 553 55.46 6.53 -16.97
C LEU A 553 54.87 7.69 -16.16
N ARG A 554 54.05 8.54 -16.79
CA ARG A 554 53.48 9.73 -16.16
C ARG A 554 52.56 9.40 -14.98
N THR A 555 51.87 8.26 -15.05
CA THR A 555 50.91 7.80 -14.03
C THR A 555 51.54 6.88 -12.98
N GLY A 556 52.83 6.53 -13.09
CA GLY A 556 53.53 5.63 -12.16
C GLY A 556 53.07 4.17 -12.24
N GLN A 557 52.25 3.79 -13.23
CA GLN A 557 51.71 2.44 -13.35
C GLN A 557 52.74 1.41 -13.78
N ILE A 558 53.91 1.81 -14.29
CA ILE A 558 54.97 0.91 -14.76
C ILE A 558 55.45 -0.08 -13.69
N ALA A 559 55.48 0.32 -12.42
CA ALA A 559 55.88 -0.56 -11.32
C ALA A 559 54.94 -1.78 -11.14
N THR A 560 53.69 -1.67 -11.58
CA THR A 560 52.67 -2.72 -11.44
C THR A 560 52.75 -3.81 -12.51
N PHE A 561 53.45 -3.56 -13.63
CA PHE A 561 53.55 -4.51 -14.73
C PHE A 561 54.43 -5.71 -14.39
N THR A 562 54.10 -6.85 -14.99
CA THR A 562 54.88 -8.09 -14.85
C THR A 562 56.13 -8.06 -15.74
N VAL A 563 57.17 -8.83 -15.38
CA VAL A 563 58.43 -8.89 -16.13
C VAL A 563 58.25 -9.22 -17.63
N PRO A 564 57.35 -10.12 -18.05
CA PRO A 564 57.09 -10.36 -19.48
C PRO A 564 56.53 -9.13 -20.22
N GLN A 565 55.63 -8.38 -19.58
CA GLN A 565 55.05 -7.16 -20.15
C GLN A 565 56.09 -6.04 -20.28
N LEU A 566 56.97 -5.90 -19.28
CA LEU A 566 58.08 -4.95 -19.33
C LEU A 566 59.08 -5.30 -20.44
N LYS A 567 59.31 -6.60 -20.71
CA LYS A 567 60.14 -7.03 -21.84
C LYS A 567 59.48 -6.72 -23.19
N GLN A 568 58.16 -6.89 -23.34
CA GLN A 568 57.44 -6.48 -24.56
C GLN A 568 57.49 -4.96 -24.79
N MET A 569 57.39 -4.16 -23.73
CA MET A 569 57.60 -2.71 -23.82
C MET A 569 59.02 -2.37 -24.27
N LEU A 570 60.05 -3.00 -23.69
CA LEU A 570 61.45 -2.81 -24.09
C LEU A 570 61.73 -3.28 -25.52
N GLU A 571 61.09 -4.36 -25.99
CA GLU A 571 61.19 -4.85 -27.36
C GLU A 571 60.62 -3.84 -28.36
N THR A 572 59.47 -3.24 -28.03
CA THR A 572 58.84 -2.17 -28.83
C THR A 572 59.70 -0.89 -28.88
N LEU A 573 60.51 -0.66 -27.84
CA LEU A 573 61.48 0.43 -27.76
C LEU A 573 62.86 0.06 -28.34
N GLY A 574 63.10 -1.19 -28.74
CA GLY A 574 64.38 -1.66 -29.29
C GLY A 574 65.50 -1.79 -28.25
N LEU A 575 65.17 -2.00 -26.97
CA LEU A 575 66.10 -2.03 -25.85
C LEU A 575 66.43 -3.45 -25.38
N LYS A 576 67.55 -3.62 -24.67
CA LYS A 576 68.00 -4.94 -24.15
C LYS A 576 67.02 -5.50 -23.12
N LEU A 577 66.64 -6.78 -23.31
CA LEU A 577 65.62 -7.51 -22.51
C LEU A 577 66.16 -8.22 -21.26
N SER A 578 67.46 -8.13 -20.99
CA SER A 578 68.10 -8.81 -19.85
C SER A 578 68.00 -7.97 -18.57
N GLY A 579 67.65 -8.61 -17.46
CA GLY A 579 67.69 -8.00 -16.12
C GLY A 579 66.57 -8.44 -15.18
N LYS A 580 66.69 -8.05 -13.91
CA LYS A 580 65.61 -8.13 -12.90
C LYS A 580 64.58 -7.02 -13.13
N LYS A 581 63.38 -7.16 -12.53
CA LYS A 581 62.23 -6.25 -12.76
C LYS A 581 62.61 -4.76 -12.62
N ASP A 582 63.33 -4.40 -11.57
CA ASP A 582 63.73 -3.01 -11.29
C ASP A 582 64.73 -2.47 -12.32
N GLU A 583 65.58 -3.33 -12.90
CA GLU A 583 66.51 -2.95 -13.97
C GLU A 583 65.79 -2.71 -15.30
N LEU A 584 64.69 -3.42 -15.55
CA LEU A 584 63.85 -3.22 -16.73
C LEU A 584 63.05 -1.92 -16.62
N ILE A 585 62.50 -1.62 -15.44
CA ILE A 585 61.76 -0.37 -15.16
C ILE A 585 62.68 0.84 -15.32
N ASN A 586 63.85 0.85 -14.65
CA ASN A 586 64.83 1.93 -14.75
C ASN A 586 65.29 2.18 -16.20
N ARG A 587 65.30 1.15 -17.05
CA ARG A 587 65.71 1.26 -18.46
C ARG A 587 64.63 1.87 -19.33
N ILE A 588 63.36 1.63 -19.02
CA ILE A 588 62.22 2.30 -19.67
C ILE A 588 62.18 3.77 -19.25
N GLU A 589 62.36 4.06 -17.95
CA GLU A 589 62.41 5.44 -17.41
C GLU A 589 63.52 6.26 -18.07
N LYS A 590 64.75 5.74 -18.12
CA LYS A 590 65.90 6.42 -18.77
C LYS A 590 65.78 6.64 -20.27
N HIS A 591 64.88 5.94 -20.96
CA HIS A 591 64.69 6.12 -22.40
C HIS A 591 63.75 7.31 -22.70
N PHE A 592 62.95 7.73 -21.73
CA PHE A 592 61.97 8.81 -21.87
C PHE A 592 62.25 10.02 -20.97
N GLU A 593 63.25 9.95 -20.08
CA GLU A 593 64.05 11.11 -19.64
C GLU A 593 64.84 11.69 -20.82
#